data_AF-A0A967L128-F1
#
_entry.id   AF-A0A967L128-F1
#
_cell.length_a   1.000
_cell.length_b   1.000
_cell.length_c   1.000
_cell.angle_alpha   90.00
_cell.angle_beta   90.00
_cell.angle_gamma   90.00
#
_symmetry.space_group_name_H-M   'P 1'
#
loop_
_entity.id
_entity.type
_entity.pdbx_description
1 polymer ?
#
loop_
_entity_poly.entity_id
_entity_poly.type
_entity_poly.pdbx_seq_one_letter_code
_entity_poly.pdbx_strand_id
1 'polypeptide(L)'
;PPDQTTVDMTGGSVHNLRPYDSSIINMSGGGIQTLDAFNISTANISGGDVRSIFTWDHATTNLYDGGSVFSLGAGVSGTINMMGGNTEYLRAGDFSIVNLFGGTVNIYLNAWDSAKVNIYGYGFDYDPSAGNWNGGQLTGLWLDDTPFIIDLAGSGTYSNINLVPEPISLILFTCGALLLRSS
;
A
#
# COMPACT_ATOMS: atom_id res chain seq x y z
N PRO A 1 7.48 -25.66 -15.21
CA PRO A 1 8.05 -24.30 -14.98
C PRO A 1 8.77 -24.31 -13.63
N PRO A 2 9.81 -23.50 -13.38
CA PRO A 2 10.34 -23.41 -12.03
C PRO A 2 9.29 -22.78 -11.11
N ASP A 3 9.11 -23.34 -9.92
CA ASP A 3 8.17 -22.85 -8.89
C ASP A 3 8.58 -21.47 -8.31
N GLN A 4 9.70 -20.93 -8.80
CA GLN A 4 10.30 -19.68 -8.41
C GLN A 4 11.12 -19.09 -9.55
N THR A 5 10.93 -17.81 -9.84
CA THR A 5 11.84 -17.01 -10.67
C THR A 5 12.09 -15.67 -10.00
N THR A 6 13.29 -15.12 -10.14
CA THR A 6 13.57 -13.71 -9.78
C THR A 6 13.79 -12.92 -11.06
N VAL A 7 13.13 -11.76 -11.18
CA VAL A 7 13.31 -10.82 -12.28
C VAL A 7 13.68 -9.45 -11.70
N ASP A 8 14.84 -8.94 -12.10
CA ASP A 8 15.27 -7.58 -11.78
C ASP A 8 15.06 -6.68 -13.00
N MET A 9 14.25 -5.65 -12.85
CA MET A 9 13.94 -4.66 -13.87
C MET A 9 14.51 -3.30 -13.48
N THR A 10 15.62 -2.94 -14.11
CA THR A 10 16.31 -1.64 -13.92
C THR A 10 16.00 -0.64 -15.04
N GLY A 11 15.18 -1.02 -16.02
CA GLY A 11 14.83 -0.22 -17.19
C GLY A 11 14.03 -1.02 -18.22
N GLY A 12 13.77 -0.40 -19.38
CA GLY A 12 13.02 -1.02 -20.48
C GLY A 12 11.50 -0.93 -20.33
N SER A 13 10.78 -1.64 -21.19
CA SER A 13 9.31 -1.70 -21.16
C SER A 13 8.82 -3.14 -21.26
N VAL A 14 7.90 -3.49 -20.37
CA VAL A 14 7.20 -4.78 -20.39
C VAL A 14 5.71 -4.52 -20.50
N HIS A 15 5.05 -5.22 -21.42
CA HIS A 15 3.61 -5.07 -21.60
C HIS A 15 2.85 -5.82 -20.49
N ASN A 16 3.10 -7.11 -20.32
CA ASN A 16 2.48 -7.92 -19.27
C ASN A 16 3.56 -8.69 -18.51
N LEU A 17 3.54 -8.58 -17.19
CA LEU A 17 4.39 -9.35 -16.28
C LEU A 17 3.51 -10.07 -15.27
N ARG A 18 3.69 -11.37 -15.13
CA ARG A 18 2.86 -12.19 -14.24
C ARG A 18 3.74 -13.14 -13.43
N PRO A 19 4.23 -12.72 -12.25
CA PRO A 19 4.88 -13.65 -11.35
C PRO A 19 3.84 -14.61 -10.76
N TYR A 20 4.20 -15.89 -10.75
CA TYR A 20 3.43 -16.97 -10.14
C TYR A 20 4.25 -17.65 -9.04
N ASP A 21 3.59 -18.47 -8.25
CA ASP A 21 4.18 -19.29 -7.19
C ASP A 21 5.02 -18.45 -6.24
N SER A 22 6.30 -18.78 -6.01
CA SER A 22 7.18 -18.04 -5.10
C SER A 22 8.07 -17.01 -5.80
N SER A 23 7.68 -16.58 -7.00
CA SER A 23 8.49 -15.67 -7.82
C SER A 23 8.59 -14.27 -7.23
N ILE A 24 9.70 -13.59 -7.52
CA ILE A 24 10.03 -12.25 -7.04
C ILE A 24 10.29 -11.35 -8.24
N ILE A 25 9.62 -10.20 -8.28
CA ILE A 25 9.91 -9.11 -9.22
C ILE A 25 10.50 -7.96 -8.42
N ASN A 26 11.68 -7.48 -8.79
CA ASN A 26 12.25 -6.26 -8.25
C ASN A 26 12.34 -5.22 -9.35
N MET A 27 11.61 -4.11 -9.22
CA MET A 27 11.59 -3.03 -10.19
C MET A 27 12.16 -1.76 -9.57
N SER A 28 13.25 -1.25 -10.16
CA SER A 28 13.87 0.02 -9.79
C SER A 28 13.89 1.03 -10.94
N GLY A 29 13.37 0.66 -12.12
CA GLY A 29 13.21 1.56 -13.26
C GLY A 29 12.47 0.91 -14.43
N GLY A 30 12.17 1.71 -15.45
CA GLY A 30 11.44 1.26 -16.65
C GLY A 30 9.92 1.40 -16.52
N GLY A 31 9.18 0.73 -17.41
CA GLY A 31 7.73 0.83 -17.48
C GLY A 31 7.03 -0.52 -17.65
N ILE A 32 6.01 -0.80 -16.85
CA ILE A 32 5.17 -1.98 -16.97
C ILE A 32 3.72 -1.58 -17.24
N GLN A 33 3.08 -2.13 -18.26
CA GLN A 33 1.66 -1.85 -18.49
C GLN A 33 0.75 -2.62 -17.52
N THR A 34 0.95 -3.93 -17.36
CA THR A 34 0.20 -4.74 -16.40
C THR A 34 1.14 -5.66 -15.63
N LEU A 35 1.05 -5.61 -14.29
CA LEU A 35 1.68 -6.57 -13.40
C LEU A 35 0.60 -7.28 -12.58
N ASP A 36 0.39 -8.56 -12.82
CA ASP A 36 -0.55 -9.36 -12.03
C ASP A 36 0.25 -10.38 -11.19
N ALA A 37 0.33 -10.17 -9.88
CA ALA A 37 1.01 -11.07 -8.96
C ALA A 37 0.04 -12.11 -8.41
N PHE A 38 0.42 -13.40 -8.47
CA PHE A 38 -0.41 -14.53 -8.05
C PHE A 38 0.30 -15.43 -7.05
N ASN A 39 -0.47 -16.30 -6.37
CA ASN A 39 0.01 -17.23 -5.36
C ASN A 39 0.84 -16.51 -4.29
N ILE A 40 1.96 -17.05 -3.84
CA ILE A 40 2.81 -16.43 -2.82
C ILE A 40 3.90 -15.53 -3.41
N SER A 41 3.67 -14.98 -4.61
CA SER A 41 4.68 -14.18 -5.30
C SER A 41 4.81 -12.79 -4.70
N THR A 42 5.95 -12.14 -4.96
CA THR A 42 6.24 -10.80 -4.45
C THR A 42 6.64 -9.85 -5.56
N ALA A 43 6.04 -8.66 -5.61
CA ALA A 43 6.46 -7.56 -6.47
C ALA A 43 6.96 -6.40 -5.61
N ASN A 44 8.23 -6.04 -5.76
CA ASN A 44 8.88 -4.93 -5.07
C ASN A 44 9.10 -3.79 -6.07
N ILE A 45 8.44 -2.66 -5.87
CA ILE A 45 8.47 -1.49 -6.76
C ILE A 45 9.11 -0.32 -6.03
N SER A 46 10.37 -0.03 -6.34
CA SER A 46 11.14 1.11 -5.79
C SER A 46 11.55 2.13 -6.85
N GLY A 47 11.06 1.99 -8.08
CA GLY A 47 11.33 2.91 -9.17
C GLY A 47 10.53 2.57 -10.44
N GLY A 48 10.40 3.56 -11.31
CA GLY A 48 9.71 3.43 -12.60
C GLY A 48 8.18 3.48 -12.49
N ASP A 49 7.52 3.24 -13.63
CA ASP A 49 6.09 3.49 -13.80
C ASP A 49 5.33 2.19 -14.12
N VAL A 50 4.27 1.89 -13.35
CA VAL A 50 3.39 0.76 -13.60
C VAL A 50 1.96 1.22 -13.83
N ARG A 51 1.37 0.87 -14.98
CA ARG A 51 0.01 1.34 -15.32
C ARG A 51 -1.09 0.61 -14.55
N SER A 52 -0.89 -0.66 -14.20
CA SER A 52 -1.81 -1.42 -13.35
C SER A 52 -1.06 -2.54 -12.63
N ILE A 53 -1.30 -2.65 -11.33
CA ILE A 53 -0.91 -3.80 -10.52
C ILE A 53 -2.17 -4.43 -9.92
N PHE A 54 -2.32 -5.74 -10.07
CA PHE A 54 -3.25 -6.51 -9.26
C PHE A 54 -2.53 -7.61 -8.49
N THR A 55 -2.83 -7.69 -7.20
CA THR A 55 -2.24 -8.65 -6.27
C THR A 55 -3.30 -9.65 -5.85
N TRP A 56 -3.09 -10.94 -6.13
CA TRP A 56 -4.05 -12.03 -5.96
C TRP A 56 -3.47 -13.20 -5.15
N ASP A 57 -4.34 -14.02 -4.58
CA ASP A 57 -4.03 -15.36 -4.06
C ASP A 57 -2.89 -15.43 -3.03
N HIS A 58 -2.87 -14.48 -2.08
CA HIS A 58 -1.80 -14.28 -1.08
C HIS A 58 -0.50 -13.65 -1.60
N ALA A 59 -0.51 -13.12 -2.82
CA ALA A 59 0.66 -12.41 -3.33
C ALA A 59 0.87 -11.13 -2.54
N THR A 60 2.08 -10.59 -2.61
CA THR A 60 2.44 -9.34 -1.95
C THR A 60 2.97 -8.35 -2.97
N THR A 61 2.41 -7.13 -2.98
CA THR A 61 3.02 -5.99 -3.66
C THR A 61 3.53 -5.01 -2.63
N ASN A 62 4.81 -4.67 -2.72
CA ASN A 62 5.48 -3.67 -1.92
C ASN A 62 5.77 -2.45 -2.80
N LEU A 63 5.20 -1.29 -2.44
CA LEU A 63 5.46 -0.02 -3.09
C LEU A 63 6.32 0.86 -2.17
N TYR A 64 7.48 1.25 -2.66
CA TYR A 64 8.46 2.09 -1.97
C TYR A 64 8.59 3.45 -2.66
N ASP A 65 9.36 4.34 -2.04
CA ASP A 65 9.74 5.61 -2.65
C ASP A 65 10.38 5.41 -4.02
N GLY A 66 10.04 6.31 -4.95
CA GLY A 66 10.46 6.25 -6.35
C GLY A 66 9.53 5.46 -7.27
N GLY A 67 8.68 4.58 -6.73
CA GLY A 67 7.68 3.85 -7.52
C GLY A 67 6.43 4.69 -7.83
N SER A 68 5.94 4.59 -9.07
CA SER A 68 4.65 5.15 -9.50
C SER A 68 3.73 4.06 -10.03
N VAL A 69 2.50 3.98 -9.49
CA VAL A 69 1.51 3.00 -9.94
C VAL A 69 0.19 3.69 -10.26
N PHE A 70 -0.28 3.66 -11.50
CA PHE A 70 -1.55 4.33 -11.80
C PHE A 70 -2.75 3.63 -11.15
N SER A 71 -2.81 2.30 -11.14
CA SER A 71 -3.90 1.55 -10.49
C SER A 71 -3.33 0.40 -9.69
N LEU A 72 -3.41 0.49 -8.36
CA LEU A 72 -2.89 -0.50 -7.43
C LEU A 72 -4.06 -1.22 -6.74
N GLY A 73 -4.23 -2.51 -7.03
CA GLY A 73 -5.34 -3.32 -6.53
C GLY A 73 -4.88 -4.57 -5.79
N ALA A 74 -5.57 -4.92 -4.71
CA ALA A 74 -5.51 -6.24 -4.10
C ALA A 74 -6.89 -6.89 -4.09
N GLY A 75 -6.91 -8.18 -4.44
CA GLY A 75 -8.08 -9.05 -4.40
C GLY A 75 -7.69 -10.45 -3.95
N VAL A 76 -8.68 -11.30 -3.66
CA VAL A 76 -8.52 -12.71 -3.25
C VAL A 76 -7.35 -12.93 -2.27
N SER A 77 -7.43 -12.29 -1.10
CA SER A 77 -6.41 -12.39 -0.02
C SER A 77 -5.01 -11.85 -0.35
N GLY A 78 -4.85 -11.11 -1.46
CA GLY A 78 -3.61 -10.39 -1.78
C GLY A 78 -3.28 -9.30 -0.75
N THR A 79 -2.00 -8.99 -0.62
CA THR A 79 -1.49 -7.97 0.32
C THR A 79 -0.77 -6.86 -0.42
N ILE A 80 -1.14 -5.60 -0.16
CA ILE A 80 -0.35 -4.43 -0.58
C ILE A 80 0.29 -3.80 0.65
N ASN A 81 1.58 -3.53 0.58
CA ASN A 81 2.29 -2.69 1.54
C ASN A 81 2.80 -1.44 0.82
N MET A 82 2.27 -0.28 1.18
CA MET A 82 2.72 1.00 0.65
C MET A 82 3.53 1.72 1.72
N MET A 83 4.85 1.70 1.55
CA MET A 83 5.82 2.36 2.44
C MET A 83 6.17 3.76 1.94
N GLY A 84 5.86 4.07 0.69
CA GLY A 84 6.17 5.32 0.02
C GLY A 84 5.59 5.33 -1.40
N GLY A 85 6.17 6.15 -2.27
CA GLY A 85 5.77 6.23 -3.67
C GLY A 85 4.38 6.83 -3.90
N ASN A 86 3.83 6.66 -5.10
CA ASN A 86 2.53 7.22 -5.46
C ASN A 86 1.63 6.22 -6.19
N THR A 87 0.32 6.35 -5.94
CA THR A 87 -0.72 5.69 -6.74
C THR A 87 -1.89 6.61 -7.03
N GLU A 88 -2.50 6.51 -8.21
CA GLU A 88 -3.73 7.27 -8.50
C GLU A 88 -4.94 6.61 -7.86
N TYR A 89 -5.10 5.31 -8.10
CA TYR A 89 -6.20 4.51 -7.56
C TYR A 89 -5.65 3.40 -6.66
N LEU A 90 -6.15 3.35 -5.44
CA LEU A 90 -5.88 2.25 -4.51
C LEU A 90 -7.18 1.48 -4.24
N ARG A 91 -7.17 0.17 -4.49
CA ARG A 91 -8.36 -0.68 -4.37
C ARG A 91 -8.10 -1.92 -3.54
N ALA A 92 -9.01 -2.23 -2.62
CA ALA A 92 -8.99 -3.43 -1.80
C ALA A 92 -10.36 -4.13 -1.87
N GLY A 93 -10.38 -5.37 -2.35
CA GLY A 93 -11.60 -6.20 -2.42
C GLY A 93 -11.43 -7.55 -1.72
N ASP A 94 -12.51 -8.34 -1.69
CA ASP A 94 -12.55 -9.69 -1.14
C ASP A 94 -12.04 -9.76 0.33
N PHE A 95 -10.98 -10.52 0.58
CA PHE A 95 -10.30 -10.68 1.87
C PHE A 95 -8.90 -10.05 1.87
N SER A 96 -8.65 -9.11 0.95
CA SER A 96 -7.33 -8.48 0.80
C SER A 96 -6.95 -7.59 1.99
N ILE A 97 -5.64 -7.35 2.11
CA ILE A 97 -5.07 -6.47 3.13
C ILE A 97 -4.25 -5.40 2.43
N VAL A 98 -4.49 -4.14 2.79
CA VAL A 98 -3.67 -3.01 2.35
C VAL A 98 -3.11 -2.32 3.59
N ASN A 99 -1.80 -2.15 3.64
CA ASN A 99 -1.10 -1.48 4.74
C ASN A 99 -0.45 -0.20 4.21
N LEU A 100 -0.81 0.95 4.77
CA LEU A 100 -0.28 2.26 4.40
C LEU A 100 0.60 2.83 5.53
N PHE A 101 1.90 2.94 5.26
CA PHE A 101 2.89 3.53 6.15
C PHE A 101 3.40 4.89 5.66
N GLY A 102 3.12 5.23 4.40
CA GLY A 102 3.57 6.45 3.75
C GLY A 102 3.10 6.53 2.29
N GLY A 103 3.63 7.50 1.55
CA GLY A 103 3.33 7.73 0.14
C GLY A 103 2.06 8.55 -0.11
N THR A 104 1.57 8.54 -1.36
CA THR A 104 0.43 9.36 -1.79
C THR A 104 -0.59 8.55 -2.60
N VAL A 105 -1.87 8.69 -2.23
CA VAL A 105 -3.02 8.20 -3.02
C VAL A 105 -3.70 9.42 -3.65
N ASN A 106 -3.50 9.64 -4.94
CA ASN A 106 -3.84 10.92 -5.59
C ASN A 106 -5.35 11.10 -5.87
N ILE A 107 -6.05 10.04 -6.27
CA ILE A 107 -7.46 10.15 -6.69
C ILE A 107 -8.41 9.57 -5.66
N TYR A 108 -8.31 8.27 -5.36
CA TYR A 108 -9.09 7.68 -4.29
C TYR A 108 -8.53 6.36 -3.77
N LEU A 109 -8.95 6.06 -2.55
CA LEU A 109 -8.94 4.74 -1.95
C LEU A 109 -10.36 4.17 -1.97
N ASN A 110 -10.52 2.93 -2.43
CA ASN A 110 -11.79 2.19 -2.37
C ASN A 110 -11.58 0.84 -1.69
N ALA A 111 -12.44 0.50 -0.72
CA ALA A 111 -12.40 -0.77 -0.01
C ALA A 111 -13.80 -1.36 0.17
N TRP A 112 -13.99 -2.61 -0.21
CA TRP A 112 -15.28 -3.30 -0.13
C TRP A 112 -15.14 -4.77 0.32
N ASP A 113 -16.28 -5.45 0.45
CA ASP A 113 -16.42 -6.81 1.00
C ASP A 113 -15.81 -6.95 2.41
N SER A 114 -14.85 -7.85 2.59
CA SER A 114 -14.17 -8.13 3.86
C SER A 114 -12.74 -7.59 3.88
N ALA A 115 -12.37 -6.75 2.92
CA ALA A 115 -11.04 -6.19 2.79
C ALA A 115 -10.69 -5.34 4.03
N LYS A 116 -9.40 -5.27 4.34
CA LYS A 116 -8.89 -4.44 5.44
C LYS A 116 -7.83 -3.48 4.94
N VAL A 117 -8.02 -2.21 5.24
CA VAL A 117 -7.05 -1.16 4.99
C VAL A 117 -6.54 -0.67 6.33
N ASN A 118 -5.27 -0.93 6.63
CA ASN A 118 -4.62 -0.46 7.84
C ASN A 118 -3.81 0.79 7.51
N ILE A 119 -4.07 1.89 8.22
CA ILE A 119 -3.36 3.17 8.03
C ILE A 119 -2.58 3.46 9.29
N TYR A 120 -1.25 3.54 9.16
CA TYR A 120 -0.31 3.74 10.25
C TYR A 120 0.10 5.22 10.27
N GLY A 121 -0.28 5.93 11.32
CA GLY A 121 -0.17 7.38 11.38
C GLY A 121 -0.77 7.94 12.66
N TYR A 122 -0.95 9.25 12.71
CA TYR A 122 -1.62 9.91 13.84
C TYR A 122 -2.33 11.19 13.38
N GLY A 123 -3.09 11.81 14.28
CA GLY A 123 -3.84 13.04 13.97
C GLY A 123 -4.96 12.83 12.95
N PHE A 124 -5.55 11.64 12.91
CA PHE A 124 -6.58 11.28 11.94
C PHE A 124 -7.83 12.16 12.08
N ASP A 125 -8.30 12.71 10.97
CA ASP A 125 -9.57 13.42 10.87
C ASP A 125 -10.34 12.96 9.63
N TYR A 126 -11.59 12.54 9.85
CA TYR A 126 -12.46 12.02 8.80
C TYR A 126 -13.67 12.95 8.62
N ASP A 127 -13.77 13.54 7.43
CA ASP A 127 -14.91 14.35 7.02
C ASP A 127 -15.76 13.58 5.99
N PRO A 128 -16.95 13.08 6.37
CA PRO A 128 -17.84 12.37 5.45
C PRO A 128 -18.46 13.25 4.36
N SER A 129 -18.36 14.57 4.49
CA SER A 129 -18.89 15.57 3.55
C SER A 129 -17.83 16.12 2.57
N ALA A 130 -16.55 15.84 2.81
CA ALA A 130 -15.45 16.17 1.93
C ALA A 130 -15.13 15.06 0.92
N GLY A 131 -14.18 15.34 0.02
CA GLY A 131 -13.74 14.43 -1.03
C GLY A 131 -14.71 14.34 -2.21
N ASN A 132 -14.27 13.69 -3.29
CA ASN A 132 -14.98 13.72 -4.59
C ASN A 132 -15.74 12.43 -4.94
N TRP A 133 -15.68 11.39 -4.10
CA TRP A 133 -16.07 10.04 -4.48
C TRP A 133 -17.13 9.39 -3.58
N ASN A 134 -17.89 10.21 -2.84
CA ASN A 134 -19.00 9.78 -1.96
C ASN A 134 -18.59 8.82 -0.83
N GLY A 135 -17.31 8.77 -0.45
CA GLY A 135 -16.82 8.03 0.71
C GLY A 135 -16.25 8.90 1.83
N GLY A 136 -16.25 10.23 1.65
CA GLY A 136 -15.60 11.18 2.55
C GLY A 136 -14.12 11.42 2.23
N GLN A 137 -13.43 12.17 3.08
CA GLN A 137 -12.00 12.41 3.02
C GLN A 137 -11.37 12.10 4.37
N LEU A 138 -10.24 11.38 4.36
CA LEU A 138 -9.43 11.11 5.53
C LEU A 138 -8.14 11.92 5.43
N THR A 139 -7.83 12.66 6.49
CA THR A 139 -6.56 13.39 6.64
C THR A 139 -5.82 12.93 7.88
N GLY A 140 -4.53 13.22 7.94
CA GLY A 140 -3.70 12.91 9.10
C GLY A 140 -2.23 13.15 8.81
N LEU A 141 -1.39 12.59 9.67
CA LEU A 141 0.06 12.62 9.56
C LEU A 141 0.58 11.18 9.52
N TRP A 142 1.53 10.92 8.62
CA TRP A 142 2.38 9.74 8.68
C TRP A 142 3.30 9.81 9.90
N LEU A 143 4.02 8.71 10.17
CA LEU A 143 4.92 8.63 11.33
C LEU A 143 6.17 9.52 11.21
N ASP A 144 6.45 10.04 10.02
CA ASP A 144 7.54 10.97 9.74
C ASP A 144 7.09 12.45 9.73
N ASP A 145 5.90 12.73 10.29
CA ASP A 145 5.23 14.03 10.33
C ASP A 145 4.80 14.57 8.95
N THR A 146 4.91 13.76 7.88
CA THR A 146 4.40 14.15 6.56
C THR A 146 2.87 14.10 6.55
N PRO A 147 2.16 15.18 6.18
CA PRO A 147 0.71 15.18 6.10
C PRO A 147 0.21 14.34 4.93
N PHE A 148 -0.95 13.71 5.09
CA PHE A 148 -1.66 13.04 4.02
C PHE A 148 -3.12 13.48 3.94
N ILE A 149 -3.66 13.37 2.73
CA ILE A 149 -5.07 13.57 2.40
C ILE A 149 -5.44 12.43 1.46
N ILE A 150 -6.46 11.66 1.81
CA ILE A 150 -6.94 10.52 1.03
C ILE A 150 -8.44 10.66 0.85
N ASP A 151 -8.87 10.87 -0.40
CA ASP A 151 -10.27 10.79 -0.77
C ASP A 151 -10.72 9.31 -0.76
N LEU A 152 -11.88 9.06 -0.16
CA LEU A 152 -12.47 7.72 -0.09
C LEU A 152 -13.60 7.60 -1.11
N ALA A 153 -13.63 6.48 -1.83
CA ALA A 153 -14.65 6.19 -2.82
C ALA A 153 -15.71 5.23 -2.27
N GLY A 154 -16.98 5.61 -2.35
CA GLY A 154 -18.10 4.82 -1.87
C GLY A 154 -18.28 4.86 -0.35
N SER A 155 -19.53 4.95 0.09
CA SER A 155 -19.91 5.14 1.50
C SER A 155 -19.50 3.98 2.42
N GLY A 156 -19.15 2.81 1.86
CA GLY A 156 -18.67 1.65 2.60
C GLY A 156 -17.18 1.64 2.90
N THR A 157 -16.38 2.46 2.20
CA THR A 157 -14.91 2.36 2.28
C THR A 157 -14.38 2.65 3.67
N TYR A 158 -14.87 3.68 4.35
CA TYR A 158 -14.39 4.03 5.70
C TYR A 158 -14.60 2.89 6.71
N SER A 159 -15.65 2.07 6.55
CA SER A 159 -15.92 0.94 7.44
C SER A 159 -14.91 -0.22 7.32
N ASN A 160 -14.10 -0.21 6.25
CA ASN A 160 -13.03 -1.18 6.02
C ASN A 160 -11.65 -0.65 6.44
N ILE A 161 -11.58 0.57 6.97
CA ILE A 161 -10.33 1.20 7.42
C ILE A 161 -10.13 0.96 8.91
N ASN A 162 -8.95 0.46 9.26
CA ASN A 162 -8.42 0.42 10.60
C ASN A 162 -7.35 1.51 10.74
N LEU A 163 -7.63 2.50 11.57
CA LEU A 163 -6.65 3.53 11.92
C LEU A 163 -5.77 2.99 13.06
N VAL A 164 -4.47 2.88 12.80
CA VAL A 164 -3.50 2.32 13.74
C VAL A 164 -2.60 3.46 14.23
N PRO A 165 -2.95 4.11 15.36
CA PRO A 165 -2.04 5.07 15.99
C PRO A 165 -0.75 4.37 16.40
N GLU A 166 0.35 5.13 16.51
CA GLU A 166 1.61 4.58 16.99
C GLU A 166 1.40 3.72 18.25
N PRO A 167 1.93 2.49 18.28
CA PRO A 167 1.97 1.77 19.52
C PRO A 167 2.83 2.58 20.50
N ILE A 168 2.39 2.60 21.76
CA ILE A 168 3.00 3.23 22.95
C ILE A 168 4.51 2.84 23.12
N SER A 169 5.04 1.97 22.27
CA SER A 169 6.46 1.65 22.04
C SER A 169 7.40 2.86 22.09
N LEU A 170 7.04 4.03 21.57
CA LEU A 170 7.88 5.23 21.66
C LEU A 170 7.94 5.80 23.09
N ILE A 171 6.83 5.74 23.83
CA ILE A 171 6.79 6.05 25.27
C ILE A 171 7.56 4.99 26.07
N LEU A 172 7.47 3.72 25.68
CA LEU A 172 8.20 2.64 26.35
C LEU A 172 9.72 2.74 26.10
N PHE A 173 10.15 3.14 24.91
CA PHE A 173 11.57 3.34 24.58
C PHE A 173 12.14 4.58 25.29
N THR A 174 11.40 5.68 25.33
CA THR A 174 11.82 6.89 26.06
C THR A 174 11.83 6.66 27.58
N CYS A 175 10.80 6.03 28.14
CA CYS A 175 10.78 5.66 29.56
C CYS A 175 11.85 4.62 29.91
N GLY A 176 12.08 3.62 29.04
CA GLY A 176 13.12 2.60 29.23
C GLY A 176 14.54 3.20 29.19
N ALA A 177 14.83 4.09 28.25
CA ALA A 177 16.10 4.79 28.16
C ALA A 177 16.35 5.73 29.36
N LEU A 178 15.29 6.38 29.87
CA LEU A 178 15.38 7.22 31.07
C LEU A 178 15.68 6.40 32.33
N LEU A 179 15.05 5.23 32.50
CA LEU A 179 15.28 4.33 33.64
C LEU A 179 16.68 3.71 33.63
N LEU A 180 17.27 3.49 32.45
CA LEU A 180 18.64 2.99 32.32
C LEU A 180 19.72 4.06 32.58
N ARG A 181 19.37 5.36 32.53
CA ARG A 181 20.30 6.45 32.82
C ARG A 181 20.46 6.73 34.32
N SER A 182 19.55 6.23 35.16
CA SER A 182 19.60 6.42 36.62
C SER A 182 20.21 5.24 37.40
N SER A 183 20.87 4.30 36.71
CA SER A 183 21.55 3.15 37.31
C SER A 183 23.07 3.26 37.18
#